data_AF-A0AAW3MXG7-F1
#
_entry.id   AF-A0AAW3MXG7-F1
#
_cell.length_a   1.000
_cell.length_b   1.000
_cell.length_c   1.000
_cell.angle_alpha   90.00
_cell.angle_beta   90.00
_cell.angle_gamma   90.00
#
_symmetry.space_group_name_H-M   'P 1'
#
loop_
_entity.id
_entity.type
_entity.pdbx_description
1 polymer ?
#
loop_
_entity_poly.entity_id
_entity_poly.type
_entity_poly.pdbx_seq_one_letter_code
_entity_poly.pdbx_strand_id
1 'polypeptide(L)'
;MNQLRAAINSLFNWKQNPASVFFFAIPLALIGFGCLGAVAYFQWAMNGDLVYAGISLAGLILLVVALLPAYRMHRRLQGMRSPG
;
A
#
# COMPACT_ATOMS: atom_id res chain seq x y z
N MET A 1 2.24 23.86 20.34
CA MET A 1 3.39 23.68 19.41
C MET A 1 4.19 22.40 19.65
N ASN A 2 4.49 22.01 20.90
CA ASN A 2 5.33 20.81 21.17
C ASN A 2 4.71 19.47 20.73
N GLN A 3 3.39 19.32 20.89
CA GLN A 3 2.65 18.10 20.51
C GLN A 3 2.69 17.84 19.00
N LEU A 4 2.47 18.88 18.18
CA LEU A 4 2.52 18.78 16.72
C LEU A 4 3.91 18.39 16.22
N ARG A 5 4.96 19.01 16.80
CA ARG A 5 6.36 18.74 16.44
C ARG A 5 6.78 17.32 16.80
N ALA A 6 6.33 16.81 17.95
CA ALA A 6 6.54 15.43 18.36
C ALA A 6 5.81 14.43 17.42
N ALA A 7 4.57 14.73 17.04
CA ALA A 7 3.82 13.91 16.10
C ALA A 7 4.48 13.85 14.71
N ILE A 8 4.88 15.00 14.15
CA ILE A 8 5.61 15.06 12.88
C ILE A 8 6.93 14.29 12.95
N ASN A 9 7.72 14.48 14.02
CA ASN A 9 8.95 13.73 14.21
C ASN A 9 8.70 12.22 14.29
N SER A 10 7.60 11.77 14.90
CA SER A 10 7.25 10.35 14.95
C SER A 10 6.91 9.75 13.57
N LEU A 11 6.39 10.57 12.65
CA LEU A 11 6.05 10.16 11.29
C LEU A 11 7.27 10.04 10.37
N PHE A 12 8.27 10.93 10.52
CA PHE A 12 9.46 10.95 9.66
C PHE A 12 10.69 10.27 10.28
N ASN A 13 10.69 9.96 11.57
CA ASN A 13 11.80 9.27 12.23
C ASN A 13 11.64 7.74 12.17
N TRP A 14 11.89 7.17 11.00
CA TRP A 14 11.75 5.73 10.74
C TRP A 14 12.75 4.86 11.50
N LYS A 15 13.83 5.45 12.03
CA LYS A 15 14.80 4.74 12.89
C LYS A 15 14.18 4.35 14.24
N GLN A 16 13.40 5.25 14.84
CA GLN A 16 12.73 4.99 16.12
C GLN A 16 11.34 4.37 15.93
N ASN A 17 10.65 4.72 14.85
CA ASN A 17 9.31 4.22 14.55
C ASN A 17 9.28 3.64 13.12
N PRO A 18 9.81 2.44 12.89
CA PRO A 18 9.91 1.86 11.54
C PRO A 18 8.55 1.65 10.88
N ALA A 19 7.47 1.51 11.66
CA ALA A 19 6.12 1.37 11.13
C ALA A 19 5.59 2.65 10.47
N SER A 20 6.12 3.83 10.79
CA SER A 20 5.57 5.08 10.26
C SER A 20 5.84 5.30 8.76
N VAL A 21 6.81 4.58 8.19
CA VAL A 21 7.05 4.56 6.73
C VAL A 21 5.80 4.09 5.96
N PHE A 22 5.00 3.20 6.53
CA PHE A 22 3.83 2.64 5.87
C PHE A 22 2.68 3.64 5.75
N PHE A 23 2.65 4.70 6.57
CA PHE A 23 1.69 5.81 6.39
C PHE A 23 1.91 6.56 5.08
N PHE A 24 3.13 6.52 4.53
CA PHE A 24 3.45 7.13 3.24
C PHE A 24 3.49 6.10 2.12
N ALA A 25 4.10 4.94 2.37
CA ALA A 25 4.28 3.91 1.36
C ALA A 25 2.95 3.31 0.89
N ILE A 26 1.97 3.09 1.77
CA ILE A 26 0.68 2.49 1.39
C ILE A 26 -0.12 3.43 0.48
N PRO A 27 -0.39 4.70 0.84
CA PRO A 27 -1.08 5.61 -0.07
C PRO A 27 -0.34 5.80 -1.40
N LEU A 28 0.99 5.93 -1.35
CA LEU A 28 1.80 6.12 -2.56
C LEU A 28 1.74 4.89 -3.47
N ALA A 29 1.79 3.68 -2.91
CA ALA A 29 1.62 2.45 -3.65
C ALA A 29 0.22 2.36 -4.28
N LEU A 30 -0.85 2.67 -3.53
CA LEU A 30 -2.21 2.66 -4.06
C LEU A 30 -2.38 3.63 -5.24
N ILE A 31 -1.83 4.84 -5.14
CA ILE A 31 -1.83 5.82 -6.23
C ILE A 31 -1.05 5.27 -7.43
N GLY A 32 0.17 4.77 -7.20
CA GLY A 32 1.02 4.23 -8.26
C GLY A 32 0.38 3.06 -9.00
N PHE A 33 -0.13 2.06 -8.26
CA PHE A 33 -0.85 0.93 -8.84
C PHE A 33 -2.16 1.35 -9.53
N GLY A 34 -2.87 2.34 -8.99
CA GLY A 34 -4.06 2.91 -9.62
C GLY A 34 -3.76 3.56 -10.97
N CYS A 35 -2.71 4.39 -11.05
CA CYS A 35 -2.28 5.01 -12.31
C CYS A 35 -1.82 3.97 -13.34
N LEU A 36 -1.01 2.99 -12.93
CA LEU A 36 -0.56 1.92 -13.82
C LEU A 36 -1.73 1.06 -14.33
N GLY A 37 -2.68 0.74 -13.45
CA GLY A 37 -3.90 0.01 -13.81
C GLY A 37 -4.77 0.80 -14.81
N ALA A 38 -4.92 2.11 -14.62
CA ALA A 38 -5.65 2.96 -15.56
C ALA A 38 -5.00 2.99 -16.95
N VAL A 39 -3.67 3.13 -17.01
CA VAL A 39 -2.92 3.10 -18.29
C VAL A 39 -3.10 1.75 -18.99
N ALA A 40 -2.93 0.64 -18.26
CA ALA A 40 -3.07 -0.69 -18.83
C ALA A 40 -4.50 -0.96 -19.31
N TYR A 41 -5.51 -0.49 -18.58
CA TYR A 41 -6.90 -0.55 -19.00
C TYR A 41 -7.14 0.24 -20.30
N PHE A 42 -6.65 1.48 -20.41
CA PHE A 42 -6.79 2.26 -21.64
C PHE A 42 -6.08 1.62 -22.83
N GLN A 43 -4.89 1.06 -22.62
CA GLN A 43 -4.18 0.33 -23.68
C GLN A 43 -4.95 -0.92 -24.14
N TRP A 44 -5.53 -1.68 -23.21
CA TRP A 44 -6.38 -2.80 -23.56
C TRP A 44 -7.64 -2.36 -24.31
N ALA A 45 -8.33 -1.33 -23.82
CA ALA A 45 -9.57 -0.83 -24.42
C ALA A 45 -9.37 -0.21 -25.81
N MET A 46 -8.25 0.47 -26.04
CA MET A 46 -7.98 1.16 -27.32
C MET A 46 -7.32 0.25 -28.35
N ASN A 47 -6.46 -0.68 -27.94
CA ASN A 47 -5.69 -1.51 -28.88
C ASN A 47 -6.16 -2.97 -28.94
N GLY A 48 -7.07 -3.39 -28.05
CA GLY A 48 -7.53 -4.78 -27.97
C GLY A 48 -6.46 -5.78 -27.55
N ASP A 49 -5.29 -5.30 -27.08
CA ASP A 49 -4.13 -6.13 -26.82
C ASP A 49 -4.24 -6.82 -25.44
N LEU A 50 -4.35 -8.14 -25.49
CA LEU A 50 -4.49 -9.03 -24.33
C LEU A 50 -3.24 -9.03 -23.43
N VAL A 51 -2.08 -8.59 -23.93
CA VAL A 51 -0.86 -8.46 -23.12
C VAL A 51 -1.09 -7.46 -21.98
N TYR A 52 -1.77 -6.34 -22.25
CA TYR A 52 -2.07 -5.34 -21.23
C TYR A 52 -3.12 -5.82 -20.22
N ALA A 53 -4.04 -6.69 -20.64
CA ALA A 53 -4.92 -7.40 -19.70
C ALA A 53 -4.09 -8.32 -18.78
N GLY A 54 -3.10 -9.04 -19.32
CA GLY A 54 -2.16 -9.85 -18.55
C GLY A 54 -1.33 -9.05 -17.53
N ILE A 55 -0.81 -7.88 -17.95
CA ILE A 55 -0.06 -6.96 -17.07
C ILE A 55 -0.96 -6.45 -15.94
N SER A 56 -2.21 -6.10 -16.25
CA SER A 56 -3.19 -5.65 -15.26
C SER A 56 -3.48 -6.73 -14.22
N LEU A 57 -3.67 -7.98 -14.67
CA LEU A 57 -3.93 -9.12 -13.80
C LEU A 57 -2.72 -9.44 -12.91
N ALA A 58 -1.51 -9.43 -13.46
CA ALA A 58 -0.27 -9.63 -12.72
C ALA A 58 -0.05 -8.54 -11.67
N GLY A 59 -0.33 -7.28 -12.00
CA GLY A 59 -0.27 -6.15 -11.07
C GLY A 59 -1.25 -6.30 -9.90
N LEU A 60 -2.46 -6.76 -10.16
CA LEU A 60 -3.47 -7.07 -9.12
C LEU A 60 -3.01 -8.19 -8.18
N ILE A 61 -2.44 -9.27 -8.73
CA ILE A 61 -1.89 -10.38 -7.93
C ILE A 61 -0.75 -9.87 -7.04
N LEU A 62 0.19 -9.11 -7.60
CA LEU A 62 1.31 -8.53 -6.85
C LEU A 62 0.83 -7.57 -5.75
N LEU A 63 -0.20 -6.77 -6.00
CA LEU A 63 -0.81 -5.91 -4.99
C LEU A 63 -1.40 -6.71 -3.83
N VAL A 64 -2.13 -7.80 -4.12
CA VAL A 64 -2.68 -8.68 -3.07
C VAL A 64 -1.56 -9.32 -2.25
N VAL A 65 -0.51 -9.82 -2.90
CA VAL A 65 0.66 -10.41 -2.24
C VAL A 65 1.37 -9.37 -1.37
N ALA A 66 1.52 -8.13 -1.87
CA ALA A 66 2.15 -7.03 -1.13
C ALA A 66 1.34 -6.57 0.09
N LEU A 67 0.01 -6.66 0.04
CA LEU A 67 -0.87 -6.31 1.16
C LEU A 67 -0.99 -7.42 2.22
N LEU A 68 -0.59 -8.65 1.89
CA LEU A 68 -0.71 -9.82 2.77
C LEU A 68 0.07 -9.71 4.10
N PRO A 69 1.33 -9.20 4.14
CA PRO A 69 2.05 -8.94 5.37
C PRO A 69 1.37 -7.86 6.23
N ALA A 70 0.87 -6.79 5.60
CA ALA A 70 0.15 -5.72 6.29
C ALA A 70 -1.13 -6.26 6.94
N TYR A 71 -1.88 -7.11 6.23
CA TYR A 71 -3.06 -7.79 6.77
C TYR A 71 -2.73 -8.71 7.95
N ARG A 72 -1.67 -9.53 7.82
CA ARG A 72 -1.22 -10.42 8.91
C ARG A 72 -0.79 -9.62 10.15
N MET A 73 -0.07 -8.53 9.95
CA MET A 73 0.38 -7.65 11.03
C MET A 73 -0.80 -6.95 11.70
N HIS A 74 -1.78 -6.47 10.93
CA HIS A 74 -3.00 -5.89 11.46
C HIS A 74 -3.80 -6.89 12.31
N ARG A 75 -3.99 -8.12 11.83
CA ARG A 75 -4.64 -9.20 12.60
C ARG A 75 -3.92 -9.52 13.91
N ARG A 76 -2.59 -9.57 13.89
CA ARG A 76 -1.78 -9.82 15.10
C ARG A 76 -1.94 -8.69 16.13
N LEU A 77 -1.94 -7.43 15.67
CA LEU A 77 -2.14 -6.27 16.54
C LEU A 77 -3.56 -6.22 17.12
N GLN A 78 -4.58 -6.62 16.35
CA GLN A 78 -5.96 -6.73 16.86
C GLN A 78 -6.11 -7.87 17.88
N GLY A 79 -5.47 -9.03 17.66
CA GLY A 79 -5.49 -10.15 18.60
C GLY A 79 -4.85 -9.83 19.96
N MET A 80 -3.84 -8.94 19.98
CA MET A 80 -3.23 -8.46 21.23
C MET A 80 -4.07 -7.39 21.96
N ARG A 81 -5.08 -6.80 21.30
CA ARG A 81 -6.00 -5.81 21.89
C ARG A 81 -7.20 -6.44 22.61
N SER A 82 -7.38 -7.75 22.54
CA SER A 82 -8.34 -8.47 23.38
C SER A 82 -7.63 -9.27 24.48
N PRO A 83 -7.18 -8.62 25.58
CA PRO A 83 -7.06 -9.33 26.84
C PRO A 83 -8.47 -9.55 27.40
N GLY A 84 -8.90 -10.81 27.41
CA GLY A 84 -9.82 -11.29 28.44
C GLY A 84 -9.06 -11.48 29.75
#